data_AF-A0A919J593-F1
#
_entry.id   AF-A0A919J593-F1
#
_cell.length_a   1.000
_cell.length_b   1.000
_cell.length_c   1.000
_cell.angle_alpha   90.00
_cell.angle_beta   90.00
_cell.angle_gamma   90.00
#
_symmetry.space_group_name_H-M   'P 1'
#
loop_
_entity.id
_entity.type
_entity.pdbx_description
1 polymer ?
#
loop_
_entity_poly.entity_id
_entity_poly.type
_entity_poly.pdbx_seq_one_letter_code
_entity_poly.pdbx_strand_id
1 'polypeptide(L)'
;MTNSTAETADDPSVRATVHETVVRVVSAWAPDPAMAVRSEDHLMDNLEFSSLRLVELAFILEELFVMDPATMGEAPPVGTVGDLAAFLLEKVVGGDAELPDADSIDSLIESMR
;
A
#
# COMPACT_ATOMS: atom_id res chain seq x y z
N MET A 1 3.67 18.98 -27.29
CA MET A 1 4.31 19.27 -25.99
C MET A 1 3.33 20.18 -25.27
N THR A 2 2.60 19.81 -24.23
CA THR A 2 2.69 18.78 -23.18
C THR A 2 1.26 18.62 -22.64
N ASN A 3 0.74 17.39 -22.50
CA ASN A 3 -0.47 17.13 -21.72
C ASN A 3 -0.49 15.62 -21.39
N SER A 4 0.13 15.21 -20.27
CA SER A 4 0.05 13.83 -19.78
C SER A 4 0.08 13.68 -18.25
N THR A 5 0.02 14.76 -17.47
CA THR A 5 0.17 14.67 -16.00
C THR A 5 -1.15 14.83 -15.25
N ALA A 6 -2.23 15.31 -15.90
CA ALA A 6 -3.49 15.59 -15.20
C ALA A 6 -4.56 14.49 -15.32
N GLU A 7 -4.39 13.48 -16.18
CA GLU A 7 -5.40 12.43 -16.42
C GLU A 7 -5.34 11.27 -15.42
N THR A 8 -4.21 11.09 -14.73
CA THR A 8 -4.01 10.01 -13.75
C THR A 8 -4.66 10.32 -12.39
N ALA A 9 -4.95 11.59 -12.11
CA ALA A 9 -5.32 12.06 -10.77
C ALA A 9 -6.73 11.66 -10.30
N ASP A 10 -7.63 11.30 -11.22
CA ASP A 10 -8.99 10.86 -10.93
C ASP A 10 -9.34 9.56 -11.67
N ASP A 11 -8.34 8.78 -12.09
CA ASP A 11 -8.59 7.52 -12.77
C ASP A 11 -9.11 6.47 -11.76
N PRO A 12 -10.38 6.04 -11.87
CA PRO A 12 -10.94 5.05 -10.96
C PRO A 12 -10.22 3.70 -11.03
N SER A 13 -9.56 3.39 -12.15
CA SER A 13 -8.75 2.18 -12.29
C SER A 13 -7.48 2.25 -11.44
N VAL A 14 -6.80 3.40 -11.39
CA VAL A 14 -5.62 3.60 -10.54
C VAL A 14 -5.98 3.43 -9.07
N ARG A 15 -7.07 4.07 -8.63
CA ARG A 15 -7.58 3.92 -7.25
C ARG A 15 -7.89 2.46 -6.91
N ALA A 16 -8.55 1.74 -7.82
CA ALA A 16 -8.87 0.33 -7.63
C ALA A 16 -7.60 -0.52 -7.52
N THR A 17 -6.60 -0.29 -8.38
CA THR A 17 -5.33 -1.02 -8.36
C THR A 17 -4.54 -0.78 -7.08
N VAL A 18 -4.43 0.49 -6.61
CA VAL A 18 -3.77 0.80 -5.34
C VAL A 18 -4.47 0.09 -4.19
N HIS A 19 -5.80 0.18 -4.13
CA HIS A 19 -6.61 -0.45 -3.09
C HIS A 19 -6.45 -1.97 -3.06
N GLU A 20 -6.57 -2.62 -4.21
CA GLU A 20 -6.39 -4.07 -4.35
C GLU A 20 -4.99 -4.49 -3.91
N THR A 21 -3.96 -3.77 -4.35
CA THR A 21 -2.56 -4.04 -3.97
C THR A 21 -2.37 -3.97 -2.46
N VAL A 22 -2.87 -2.92 -1.83
CA VAL A 22 -2.76 -2.75 -0.37
C VAL A 22 -3.48 -3.87 0.36
N VAL A 23 -4.70 -4.21 -0.02
CA VAL A 23 -5.44 -5.31 0.64
C VAL A 23 -4.68 -6.62 0.50
N ARG A 24 -4.12 -6.93 -0.67
CA ARG A 24 -3.36 -8.15 -0.92
C ARG A 24 -2.09 -8.22 -0.07
N VAL A 25 -1.31 -7.15 -0.02
CA VAL A 25 -0.06 -7.08 0.76
C VAL A 25 -0.37 -7.12 2.25
N VAL A 26 -1.34 -6.35 2.74
CA VAL A 26 -1.75 -6.36 4.15
C VAL A 26 -2.26 -7.73 4.55
N SER A 27 -3.05 -8.40 3.72
CA SER A 27 -3.52 -9.77 3.99
C SER A 27 -2.38 -10.78 4.08
N ALA A 28 -1.38 -10.65 3.20
CA ALA A 28 -0.21 -11.52 3.22
C ALA A 28 0.70 -11.27 4.43
N TRP A 29 0.77 -10.02 4.90
CA TRP A 29 1.64 -9.61 6.00
C TRP A 29 0.94 -9.58 7.37
N ALA A 30 -0.37 -9.79 7.42
CA ALA A 30 -1.14 -9.82 8.65
C ALA A 30 -0.65 -10.95 9.58
N PRO A 31 -0.65 -10.73 10.91
CA PRO A 31 -0.33 -11.76 11.90
C PRO A 31 -1.17 -13.04 11.77
N ASP A 32 -2.46 -12.90 11.41
CA ASP A 32 -3.37 -14.00 11.11
C ASP A 32 -3.75 -14.00 9.61
N PRO A 33 -3.20 -14.91 8.79
CA PRO A 33 -3.48 -14.96 7.36
C PRO A 33 -4.89 -15.49 7.03
N ALA A 34 -5.63 -16.03 8.00
CA ALA A 34 -7.04 -16.43 7.81
C ALA A 34 -8.01 -15.24 7.97
N MET A 35 -7.53 -14.09 8.46
CA MET A 35 -8.35 -12.92 8.66
C MET A 35 -8.70 -12.25 7.33
N ALA A 36 -9.99 -12.05 7.09
CA ALA A 36 -10.45 -11.35 5.89
C ALA A 36 -10.26 -9.83 6.07
N VAL A 37 -9.22 -9.28 5.44
CA VAL A 37 -8.89 -7.85 5.49
C VAL A 37 -9.90 -7.01 4.72
N ARG A 38 -10.38 -5.93 5.34
CA ARG A 38 -11.30 -4.92 4.78
C ARG A 38 -10.70 -3.53 4.88
N SER A 39 -11.29 -2.60 4.13
CA SER A 39 -10.81 -1.21 4.08
C SER A 39 -10.94 -0.51 5.42
N GLU A 40 -12.01 -0.80 6.15
CA GLU A 40 -12.34 -0.23 7.45
C GLU A 40 -11.56 -0.84 8.62
N ASP A 41 -10.80 -1.92 8.39
CA ASP A 41 -10.05 -2.58 9.45
C ASP A 41 -8.87 -1.72 9.87
N HIS A 42 -8.78 -1.44 11.17
CA HIS A 42 -7.63 -0.80 11.78
C HIS A 42 -6.44 -1.76 11.81
N LEU A 43 -5.29 -1.30 11.31
CA LEU A 43 -4.08 -2.12 11.22
C LEU A 43 -3.66 -2.67 12.60
N MET A 44 -3.72 -1.85 13.66
CA MET A 44 -3.37 -2.30 15.01
C MET A 44 -4.54 -2.94 15.76
N ASP A 45 -5.72 -2.34 15.71
CA ASP A 45 -6.83 -2.74 16.59
C ASP A 45 -7.62 -3.94 16.06
N ASN A 46 -7.70 -4.10 14.73
CA ASN A 46 -8.44 -5.20 14.10
C ASN A 46 -7.51 -6.27 13.54
N LEU A 47 -6.43 -5.85 12.87
CA LEU A 47 -5.48 -6.77 12.24
C LEU A 47 -4.27 -7.10 13.14
N GLU A 48 -4.23 -6.57 14.36
CA GLU A 48 -3.24 -6.90 15.40
C GLU A 48 -1.77 -6.66 14.98
N PHE A 49 -1.50 -5.73 14.05
CA PHE A 49 -0.14 -5.38 13.70
C PHE A 49 0.59 -4.77 14.90
N SER A 50 1.80 -5.26 15.17
CA SER A 50 2.72 -4.61 16.11
C SER A 50 3.42 -3.43 15.43
N SER A 51 3.96 -2.50 16.22
CA SER A 51 4.73 -1.37 15.69
C SER A 51 5.91 -1.81 14.82
N LEU A 52 6.55 -2.94 15.15
CA LEU A 52 7.63 -3.50 14.34
C LEU A 52 7.09 -3.99 12.98
N ARG A 53 5.97 -4.71 12.96
CA ARG A 53 5.36 -5.16 11.69
C ARG A 53 4.85 -4.00 10.83
N LEU A 54 4.41 -2.91 11.44
CA LEU A 54 4.02 -1.71 10.70
C LEU A 54 5.22 -1.05 10.02
N VAL A 55 6.38 -1.02 10.68
CA VAL A 55 7.63 -0.53 10.09
C VAL A 55 8.06 -1.44 8.93
N GLU A 56 7.99 -2.76 9.10
CA GLU A 56 8.28 -3.71 8.02
C GLU A 56 7.32 -3.55 6.84
N LEU A 57 6.02 -3.40 7.11
CA LEU A 57 5.00 -3.15 6.09
C LEU A 57 5.29 -1.84 5.33
N ALA A 58 5.73 -0.79 6.02
CA ALA A 58 6.10 0.47 5.39
C ALA A 58 7.26 0.28 4.41
N PHE A 59 8.33 -0.41 4.80
CA PHE A 59 9.46 -0.72 3.89
C PHE A 59 9.03 -1.54 2.68
N ILE A 60 8.18 -2.56 2.88
CA ILE A 60 7.64 -3.38 1.79
C ILE A 60 6.89 -2.51 0.78
N LEU A 61 6.05 -1.59 1.25
CA LEU A 61 5.28 -0.70 0.39
C LEU A 61 6.16 0.36 -0.27
N GLU A 62 7.19 0.87 0.40
CA GLU A 62 8.19 1.76 -0.19
C GLU A 62 8.90 1.11 -1.38
N GLU A 63 9.37 -0.13 -1.22
CA GLU A 63 10.02 -0.87 -2.30
C GLU A 63 9.04 -1.19 -3.43
N LEU A 64 7.85 -1.67 -3.09
CA LEU A 64 6.85 -2.08 -4.07
C LEU A 64 6.34 -0.91 -4.93
N PHE A 65 6.14 0.26 -4.33
CA PHE A 65 5.67 1.47 -5.02
C PHE A 65 6.82 2.39 -5.48
N VAL A 66 8.08 1.94 -5.38
CA VAL A 66 9.27 2.71 -5.81
C VAL A 66 9.27 4.13 -5.22
N MET A 67 9.04 4.24 -3.91
CA MET A 67 9.01 5.52 -3.21
C MET A 67 10.38 5.89 -2.64
N ASP A 68 10.58 7.19 -2.40
CA ASP A 68 11.72 7.64 -1.60
C ASP A 68 11.59 7.08 -0.17
N PRO A 69 12.66 6.49 0.42
CA PRO A 69 12.63 5.90 1.77
C PRO A 69 12.29 6.88 2.92
N ALA A 70 12.31 8.19 2.68
CA ALA A 70 11.84 9.17 3.66
C ALA A 70 10.31 9.33 3.64
N THR A 71 9.62 8.79 2.63
CA THR A 71 8.19 9.02 2.37
C THR A 71 7.30 8.34 3.41
N MET A 72 7.63 7.12 3.87
CA MET A 72 6.95 6.50 5.02
C MET A 72 7.76 6.57 6.33
N GLY A 73 9.04 6.96 6.25
CA GLY A 73 9.93 7.04 7.41
C GLY A 73 9.55 8.06 8.50
N GLU A 74 8.75 9.09 8.19
CA GLU A 74 8.36 10.11 9.18
C GLU A 74 7.24 9.63 10.15
N ALA A 75 6.39 8.70 9.72
CA ALA A 75 5.45 7.98 10.59
C ALA A 75 4.90 6.76 9.82
N PRO A 76 4.92 5.55 10.41
CA PRO A 76 4.20 4.42 9.82
C PRO A 76 2.74 4.81 9.65
N PRO A 77 2.07 4.41 8.55
CA PRO A 77 0.66 4.70 8.36
C PRO A 77 -0.14 4.07 9.50
N VAL A 78 -0.64 4.94 10.37
CA VAL A 78 -1.49 4.60 11.52
C VAL A 78 -2.93 4.83 11.09
N GLY A 79 -3.79 3.82 11.22
CA GLY A 79 -5.19 3.93 10.85
C GLY A 79 -5.74 2.65 10.25
N THR A 80 -6.63 2.82 9.28
CA THR A 80 -7.27 1.72 8.55
C THR A 80 -6.50 1.34 7.30
N VAL A 81 -6.80 0.16 6.74
CA VAL A 81 -6.30 -0.27 5.43
C VAL A 81 -6.70 0.72 4.33
N GLY A 82 -7.89 1.32 4.43
CA GLY A 82 -8.38 2.35 3.53
C GLY A 82 -7.56 3.64 3.62
N ASP A 83 -7.16 4.06 4.82
CA ASP A 83 -6.30 5.22 5.02
C ASP A 83 -4.92 5.00 4.38
N LEU A 84 -4.37 3.79 4.53
CA LEU A 84 -3.11 3.39 3.89
C LEU A 84 -3.22 3.42 2.36
N ALA A 85 -4.31 2.88 1.80
CA ALA A 85 -4.56 2.94 0.36
C ALA A 85 -4.76 4.37 -0.15
N ALA A 86 -5.44 5.22 0.62
CA ALA A 86 -5.62 6.63 0.27
C ALA A 86 -4.28 7.39 0.27
N PHE A 87 -3.42 7.13 1.26
CA PHE A 87 -2.07 7.70 1.32
C PHE A 87 -1.23 7.31 0.09
N LEU A 88 -1.17 6.02 -0.23
CA LEU A 88 -0.42 5.54 -1.40
C LEU A 88 -0.96 6.10 -2.71
N LEU A 89 -2.29 6.21 -2.83
CA LEU A 89 -2.92 6.82 -3.99
C LEU A 89 -2.50 8.28 -4.14
N GLU A 90 -2.45 9.04 -3.04
CA GLU A 90 -1.95 10.42 -3.06
C GLU A 90 -0.52 10.50 -3.58
N LYS A 91 0.36 9.58 -3.16
CA LYS A 91 1.76 9.52 -3.63
C LYS A 91 1.86 9.15 -5.10
N VAL A 92 1.09 8.17 -5.56
CA VAL A 92 1.05 7.77 -6.98
C VAL A 92 0.55 8.92 -7.85
N VAL A 93 -0.54 9.57 -7.44
CA VAL A 93 -1.11 10.71 -8.17
C VAL A 93 -0.18 11.93 -8.14
N GLY A 94 0.53 12.13 -7.04
CA GLY A 94 1.53 13.20 -6.87
C GLY A 94 2.81 12.98 -7.68
N GLY A 95 3.05 11.76 -8.18
CA GLY A 95 4.28 11.37 -8.86
C GLY A 95 5.45 11.08 -7.91
N ASP A 96 5.15 10.90 -6.62
CA ASP A 96 6.12 10.51 -5.58
C ASP A 96 6.24 8.98 -5.45
N ALA A 97 5.41 8.23 -6.19
CA ALA A 97 5.35 6.77 -6.21
C ALA A 97 4.96 6.25 -7.59
N GLU A 98 5.36 5.02 -7.90
CA GLU A 98 4.97 4.28 -9.09
C GLU A 98 3.96 3.17 -8.75
N LEU A 99 3.06 2.87 -9.69
CA LEU A 99 2.16 1.73 -9.56
C LEU A 99 2.96 0.44 -9.82
N PRO A 100 2.94 -0.53 -8.89
CA PRO A 100 3.52 -1.84 -9.15
C PRO A 100 2.74 -2.57 -10.24
N ASP A 101 3.45 -3.36 -11.04
CA ASP A 101 2.82 -4.34 -11.92
C ASP A 101 2.35 -5.59 -11.14
N ALA A 102 1.42 -6.34 -11.74
CA ALA A 102 0.85 -7.52 -11.10
C ALA A 102 1.91 -8.60 -10.78
N ASP A 103 2.91 -8.76 -11.64
CA ASP A 103 3.96 -9.76 -11.49
C ASP A 103 4.86 -9.46 -10.28
N SER A 104 5.13 -8.18 -10.01
CA SER A 104 5.88 -7.71 -8.85
C SER A 104 5.12 -7.96 -7.55
N ILE A 105 3.81 -7.72 -7.55
CA ILE A 105 2.94 -7.99 -6.39
C ILE A 105 2.90 -9.50 -6.10
N ASP A 106 2.73 -10.33 -7.13
CA ASP A 106 2.68 -11.78 -6.99
C ASP A 106 4.00 -12.33 -6.46
N SER A 107 5.12 -11.89 -7.04
CA SER A 107 6.48 -12.29 -6.62
C SER A 107 6.76 -11.91 -5.17
N LEU A 108 6.36 -10.71 -4.75
CA LEU A 108 6.49 -10.25 -3.38
C LEU A 108 5.69 -11.15 -2.41
N ILE A 109 4.42 -11.41 -2.71
CA ILE A 109 3.56 -12.24 -1.85
C ILE A 109 4.07 -13.68 -1.78
N GLU A 110 4.58 -14.24 -2.87
CA GLU A 110 5.20 -15.57 -2.87
C GLU A 110 6.45 -15.63 -1.99
N SER A 111 7.27 -14.56 -1.97
CA SER A 111 8.46 -14.50 -1.12
C SER A 111 8.15 -14.45 0.38
N MET A 112 6.92 -14.10 0.76
CA MET A 112 6.45 -14.00 2.15
C MET A 112 5.90 -15.32 2.72
N ARG A 113 5.65 -16.33 1.86
CA ARG A 113 5.12 -17.64 2.24
C ARG A 113 6.24 -18.64 2.56
#